data_AF-A0A6N4WZM9-F1
#
_entry.id   AF-A0A6N4WZM9-F1
#
_cell.length_a   1.000
_cell.length_b   1.000
_cell.length_c   1.000
_cell.angle_alpha   90.00
_cell.angle_beta   90.00
_cell.angle_gamma   90.00
#
_symmetry.space_group_name_H-M   'P 1'
#
loop_
_entity.id
_entity.type
_entity.pdbx_description
1 polymer ?
#
loop_
_entity_poly.entity_id
_entity_poly.type
_entity_poly.pdbx_seq_one_letter_code
_entity_poly.pdbx_strand_id
1 'polypeptide(L)'
;MKRVVLVCYLILQLCPVSVAQPKVEDTWDLVRTYNASTHVFYGELTKVIPEPLYQTGVMGVHFQDIAYGDMPLQQLIWEKGKHLTFSVDESFKGQMPGSFVAYRSDHDLNLWTYVKNDAGDVFLSPQVALDPLVQNVQANDRALFFVRYYLGSNIPVLYRVRVGKRAADDLELLRAKKAAGTVSLESVVKQADMRQLEFEAREAAEFRVFEDEYYKILRIKDLEIRRSLLNDLIVRMGFEGRWSYYDFKERYLEAHGAYLEGSEAQAVPSAPTGGKEKLWNDISQELNKMDVIQKARARNN
;
A
#
# COMPACT_ATOMS: atom_id res chain seq x y z
N MET A 1 36.02 -44.13 23.57
CA MET A 1 34.77 -43.35 23.41
C MET A 1 35.09 -41.86 23.33
N LYS A 2 34.39 -41.15 22.42
CA LYS A 2 34.19 -39.69 22.33
C LYS A 2 35.38 -38.80 21.95
N ARG A 3 35.58 -38.61 20.64
CA ARG A 3 36.06 -37.35 20.03
C ARG A 3 35.55 -37.19 18.59
N VAL A 4 34.24 -37.08 18.40
CA VAL A 4 33.65 -36.56 17.15
C VAL A 4 32.30 -35.95 17.49
N VAL A 5 32.24 -34.69 17.94
CA VAL A 5 31.11 -33.76 17.72
C VAL A 5 31.61 -32.37 18.13
N LEU A 6 32.46 -31.72 17.33
CA LEU A 6 32.73 -30.28 17.50
C LEU A 6 33.23 -29.65 16.21
N VAL A 7 32.54 -29.91 15.10
CA VAL A 7 32.82 -29.23 13.81
C VAL A 7 31.53 -28.73 13.13
N CYS A 8 30.35 -29.19 13.56
CA CYS A 8 29.08 -28.72 12.97
C CYS A 8 28.54 -27.41 13.57
N TYR A 9 29.04 -26.94 14.72
CA TYR A 9 28.50 -25.74 15.36
C TYR A 9 29.14 -24.41 14.91
N LEU A 10 30.31 -24.46 14.25
CA LEU A 10 31.00 -23.23 13.81
C LEU A 10 30.70 -22.81 12.36
N ILE A 11 30.17 -23.71 11.53
CA ILE A 11 29.83 -23.40 10.12
C ILE A 11 28.40 -22.83 9.99
N LEU A 12 27.56 -22.99 11.02
CA LEU A 12 26.21 -22.44 11.06
C LEU A 12 26.15 -20.93 11.42
N GLN A 13 27.28 -20.30 11.77
CA GLN A 13 27.34 -18.86 12.07
C GLN A 13 27.87 -17.98 10.93
N LEU A 14 28.13 -18.55 9.74
CA LEU A 14 28.65 -17.80 8.59
C LEU A 14 27.76 -17.87 7.33
N CYS A 15 26.53 -18.37 7.45
CA CYS A 15 25.51 -18.00 6.48
C CYS A 15 25.02 -16.61 6.85
N PRO A 16 25.27 -15.56 6.03
CA PRO A 16 24.38 -14.43 6.07
C PRO A 16 23.03 -15.02 5.68
N VAL A 17 22.17 -15.22 6.67
CA VAL A 17 20.74 -15.14 6.43
C VAL A 17 20.59 -13.72 5.94
N SER A 18 20.70 -13.53 4.63
CA SER A 18 20.04 -12.45 3.94
C SER A 18 18.58 -12.75 4.22
N VAL A 19 18.13 -12.30 5.40
CA VAL A 19 16.73 -12.06 5.68
C VAL A 19 16.41 -11.10 4.56
N ALA A 20 15.85 -11.64 3.48
CA ALA A 20 15.10 -10.86 2.54
C ALA A 20 14.25 -9.98 3.44
N GLN A 21 14.56 -8.68 3.48
CA GLN A 21 13.71 -7.73 4.17
C GLN A 21 12.31 -8.10 3.70
N PRO A 22 11.39 -8.42 4.61
CA PRO A 22 10.03 -8.71 4.18
C PRO A 22 9.67 -7.52 3.31
N LYS A 23 9.40 -7.78 2.02
CA LYS A 23 8.63 -6.83 1.22
C LYS A 23 7.50 -6.46 2.14
N VAL A 24 7.35 -5.18 2.45
CA VAL A 24 6.20 -4.70 3.19
C VAL A 24 5.02 -5.01 2.27
N GLU A 25 4.50 -6.24 2.35
CA GLU A 25 3.21 -6.60 1.81
C GLU A 25 2.27 -5.61 2.47
N ASP A 26 1.61 -4.80 1.64
CA ASP A 26 0.61 -3.86 2.12
C ASP A 26 -0.48 -4.72 2.79
N THR A 27 -0.39 -4.88 4.11
CA THR A 27 -1.35 -5.61 4.96
C THR A 27 -2.69 -4.88 5.07
N TRP A 28 -2.98 -4.03 4.09
CA TRP A 28 -4.18 -3.24 3.99
C TRP A 28 -5.38 -4.12 3.72
N ASP A 29 -6.34 -4.02 4.62
CA ASP A 29 -7.66 -4.62 4.50
C ASP A 29 -8.69 -3.52 4.80
N LEU A 30 -9.32 -3.01 3.73
CA LEU A 30 -10.33 -1.96 3.83
C LEU A 30 -11.50 -2.39 4.72
N VAL A 31 -11.95 -3.65 4.61
CA VAL A 31 -13.07 -4.19 5.36
C VAL A 31 -12.76 -4.19 6.85
N ARG A 32 -11.65 -4.83 7.23
CA ARG A 32 -11.22 -4.91 8.63
C ARG A 32 -10.99 -3.54 9.22
N THR A 33 -10.37 -2.64 8.45
CA THR A 33 -10.11 -1.26 8.88
C THR A 33 -11.41 -0.48 9.06
N TYR A 34 -12.31 -0.53 8.08
CA TYR A 34 -13.62 0.11 8.18
C TYR A 34 -14.41 -0.40 9.41
N ASN A 35 -14.38 -1.71 9.68
CA ASN A 35 -15.10 -2.30 10.80
C ASN A 35 -14.51 -1.88 12.16
N ALA A 36 -13.18 -1.80 12.27
CA ALA A 36 -12.48 -1.34 13.48
C ALA A 36 -12.60 0.19 13.72
N SER A 37 -12.96 0.96 12.70
CA SER A 37 -13.11 2.41 12.80
C SER A 37 -14.42 2.80 13.48
N THR A 38 -14.42 3.89 14.24
CA THR A 38 -15.66 4.55 14.69
C THR A 38 -16.12 5.58 13.67
N HIS A 39 -15.18 6.24 13.00
CA HIS A 39 -15.46 7.22 11.95
C HIS A 39 -14.58 6.99 10.72
N VAL A 40 -15.17 7.19 9.54
CA VAL A 40 -14.48 7.06 8.24
C VAL A 40 -14.96 8.17 7.33
N PHE A 41 -14.02 8.96 6.81
CA PHE A 41 -14.34 10.10 5.98
C PHE A 41 -13.20 10.49 5.04
N TYR A 42 -13.57 11.11 3.93
CA TYR A 42 -12.67 11.80 3.04
C TYR A 42 -12.69 13.29 3.34
N GLY A 43 -11.53 13.93 3.27
CA GLY A 43 -11.42 15.36 3.41
C GLY A 43 -9.98 15.83 3.49
N GLU A 44 -9.77 16.96 4.17
CA GLU A 44 -8.48 17.63 4.24
C GLU A 44 -8.07 17.85 5.71
N LEU A 45 -6.81 17.58 6.02
CA LEU A 45 -6.24 17.95 7.32
C LEU A 45 -5.96 19.46 7.35
N THR A 46 -6.85 20.23 7.97
CA THR A 46 -6.74 21.69 8.00
C THR A 46 -5.71 22.21 9.00
N LYS A 47 -5.55 21.56 10.16
CA LYS A 47 -4.67 22.03 11.24
C LYS A 47 -4.03 20.88 11.99
N VAL A 48 -2.77 21.10 12.37
CA VAL A 48 -1.99 20.21 13.23
C VAL A 48 -1.41 21.03 14.37
N ILE A 49 -1.88 20.79 15.58
CA ILE A 49 -1.45 21.49 16.79
C ILE A 49 -0.71 20.49 17.68
N PRO A 50 0.57 20.71 18.01
CA PRO A 50 1.26 19.90 19.01
C PRO A 50 0.59 20.03 20.38
N GLU A 51 0.32 18.91 21.03
CA GLU A 51 -0.21 18.85 22.40
C GLU A 51 0.72 17.95 23.23
N PRO A 52 1.88 18.48 23.66
CA PRO A 52 2.83 17.70 24.43
C PRO A 52 2.27 17.35 25.81
N LEU A 53 2.62 16.15 26.30
CA LEU A 53 2.18 15.64 27.60
C LEU A 53 0.66 15.56 27.74
N TYR A 54 -0.03 15.19 26.67
CA TYR A 54 -1.48 15.06 26.68
C TYR A 54 -1.93 13.97 27.65
N GLN A 55 -2.76 14.34 28.62
CA GLN A 55 -3.27 13.42 29.65
C GLN A 55 -4.50 12.68 29.13
N THR A 56 -4.35 11.38 28.84
CA THR A 56 -5.45 10.59 28.26
C THR A 56 -6.56 10.23 29.24
N GLY A 57 -6.23 10.24 30.54
CA GLY A 57 -7.10 9.74 31.62
C GLY A 57 -7.21 8.21 31.68
N VAL A 58 -6.53 7.49 30.79
CA VAL A 58 -6.51 6.04 30.74
C VAL A 58 -5.36 5.51 31.58
N MET A 59 -5.57 4.40 32.28
CA MET A 59 -4.53 3.74 33.06
C MET A 59 -3.78 2.71 32.21
N GLY A 60 -2.51 2.49 32.51
CA GLY A 60 -1.71 1.45 31.90
C GLY A 60 -0.61 0.94 32.80
N VAL A 61 0.06 -0.11 32.32
CA VAL A 61 1.13 -0.82 33.02
C VAL A 61 2.27 -1.07 32.04
N HIS A 62 3.51 -0.86 32.47
CA HIS A 62 4.65 -1.23 31.64
C HIS A 62 4.74 -2.75 31.51
N PHE A 63 4.98 -3.22 30.29
CA PHE A 63 5.13 -4.64 29.98
C PHE A 63 6.21 -5.32 30.84
N GLN A 64 7.28 -4.59 31.19
CA GLN A 64 8.36 -5.10 32.02
C GLN A 64 7.89 -5.41 33.45
N ASP A 65 7.00 -4.58 34.00
CA ASP A 65 6.52 -4.73 35.38
C ASP A 65 5.55 -5.93 35.51
N ILE A 66 4.79 -6.21 34.45
CA ILE A 66 3.87 -7.37 34.39
C ILE A 66 4.62 -8.68 34.69
N ALA A 67 5.84 -8.83 34.18
CA ALA A 67 6.64 -10.04 34.36
C ALA A 67 7.04 -10.30 35.82
N TYR A 68 7.08 -9.26 36.65
CA TYR A 68 7.48 -9.33 38.05
C TYR A 68 6.29 -9.42 39.02
N GLY A 69 5.05 -9.44 38.51
CA GLY A 69 3.83 -9.57 39.31
C GLY A 69 3.33 -8.25 39.91
N ASP A 70 4.12 -7.18 39.81
CA ASP A 70 3.69 -5.83 40.17
C ASP A 70 2.95 -5.20 38.98
N MET A 71 1.74 -4.69 39.23
CA MET A 71 0.96 -3.94 38.23
C MET A 71 0.79 -2.48 38.69
N PRO A 72 1.87 -1.69 38.72
CA PRO A 72 1.79 -0.29 39.08
C PRO A 72 0.99 0.45 38.00
N LEU A 73 -0.28 0.72 38.28
CA LEU A 73 -1.13 1.48 37.38
C LEU A 73 -0.64 2.92 37.32
N GLN A 74 -0.26 3.37 36.13
CA GLN A 74 0.08 4.75 35.84
C GLN A 74 -0.84 5.32 34.77
N GLN A 75 -1.06 6.64 34.80
CA GLN A 75 -1.82 7.30 33.76
C GLN A 75 -0.99 7.33 32.46
N LEU A 76 -1.63 6.94 31.36
CA LEU A 76 -1.07 7.03 30.02
C LEU A 76 -1.01 8.49 29.59
N ILE A 77 0.19 8.97 29.30
CA ILE A 77 0.46 10.33 28.82
C ILE A 77 1.03 10.23 27.42
N TRP A 78 0.52 11.06 26.51
CA TRP A 78 1.14 11.21 25.19
C TRP A 78 2.13 12.38 25.20
N GLU A 79 3.41 12.07 25.39
CA GLU A 79 4.52 13.02 25.31
C GLU A 79 4.53 13.82 24.00
N LYS A 80 4.21 13.16 22.88
CA LYS A 80 4.22 13.77 21.53
C LYS A 80 2.84 13.78 20.88
N GLY A 81 1.80 13.93 21.69
CA GLY A 81 0.43 14.07 21.25
C GLY A 81 0.28 15.19 20.21
N LYS A 82 -0.60 14.98 19.23
CA LYS A 82 -1.02 16.04 18.31
C LYS A 82 -2.53 16.09 18.21
N HIS A 83 -3.05 17.30 18.19
CA HIS A 83 -4.44 17.58 17.88
C HIS A 83 -4.57 17.92 16.39
N LEU A 84 -5.45 17.19 15.73
CA LEU A 84 -5.70 17.24 14.29
C LEU A 84 -7.12 17.74 14.04
N THR A 85 -7.24 18.76 13.19
CA THR A 85 -8.54 19.28 12.75
C THR A 85 -8.72 19.02 11.26
N PHE A 86 -9.84 18.44 10.88
CA PHE A 86 -10.17 18.09 9.51
C PHE A 86 -11.35 18.92 8.99
N SER A 87 -11.35 19.22 7.69
CA SER A 87 -12.58 19.44 6.94
C SER A 87 -13.07 18.10 6.41
N VAL A 88 -14.39 17.90 6.40
CA VAL A 88 -15.03 16.67 5.96
C VAL A 88 -15.77 16.94 4.66
N ASP A 89 -15.31 16.31 3.58
CA ASP A 89 -15.94 16.43 2.26
C ASP A 89 -16.98 15.31 2.06
N GLU A 90 -16.64 14.08 2.43
CA GLU A 90 -17.54 12.92 2.36
C GLU A 90 -17.41 12.05 3.62
N SER A 91 -18.56 11.69 4.22
CA SER A 91 -18.60 10.76 5.37
C SER A 91 -19.17 9.39 4.97
N PHE A 92 -18.53 8.34 5.48
CA PHE A 92 -18.85 6.93 5.22
C PHE A 92 -19.14 6.10 6.48
N LYS A 93 -18.72 6.59 7.66
CA LYS A 93 -19.02 5.97 8.97
C LYS A 93 -18.98 7.02 10.07
N GLY A 94 -19.88 6.88 11.05
CA GLY A 94 -20.05 7.84 12.14
C GLY A 94 -20.81 9.09 11.70
N GLN A 95 -21.44 9.78 12.65
CA GLN A 95 -22.05 11.09 12.37
C GLN A 95 -20.94 12.14 12.40
N MET A 96 -20.72 12.82 11.28
CA MET A 96 -19.64 13.79 11.15
C MET A 96 -20.19 15.15 10.71
N PRO A 97 -19.92 16.23 11.46
CA PRO A 97 -20.14 17.58 10.95
C PRO A 97 -19.14 17.88 9.82
N GLY A 98 -19.29 19.02 9.14
CA GLY A 98 -18.35 19.48 8.11
C GLY A 98 -16.91 19.70 8.61
N SER A 99 -16.69 19.67 9.93
CA SER A 99 -15.37 19.62 10.54
C SER A 99 -15.33 18.55 11.62
N PHE A 100 -14.18 17.89 11.75
CA PHE A 100 -13.96 16.84 12.74
C PHE A 100 -12.63 17.03 13.46
N VAL A 101 -12.57 16.61 14.71
CA VAL A 101 -11.37 16.68 15.55
C VAL A 101 -10.96 15.28 15.95
N ALA A 102 -9.68 14.97 15.75
CA ALA A 102 -9.06 13.75 16.24
C ALA A 102 -7.68 14.06 16.81
N TYR A 103 -7.10 13.06 17.47
CA TYR A 103 -5.76 13.12 18.01
C TYR A 103 -4.86 12.11 17.33
N ARG A 104 -3.57 12.40 17.32
CA ARG A 104 -2.53 11.42 17.05
C ARG A 104 -1.88 11.09 18.38
N SER A 105 -2.04 9.85 18.83
CA SER A 105 -1.32 9.36 20.00
C SER A 105 0.18 9.27 19.69
N ASP A 106 1.00 9.33 20.72
CA ASP A 106 2.33 8.76 20.62
C ASP A 106 2.29 7.25 20.88
N HIS A 107 3.41 6.58 20.64
CA HIS A 107 3.52 5.14 20.84
C HIS A 107 4.68 4.84 21.76
N ASP A 108 4.37 4.59 23.04
CA ASP A 108 5.19 3.69 23.82
C ASP A 108 4.62 2.28 23.70
N LEU A 109 5.29 1.44 22.90
CA LEU A 109 4.90 0.05 22.70
C LEU A 109 5.08 -0.79 23.97
N ASN A 110 5.84 -0.30 24.95
CA ASN A 110 6.05 -0.99 26.22
C ASN A 110 4.94 -0.74 27.22
N LEU A 111 3.93 0.08 26.91
CA LEU A 111 2.95 0.54 27.88
C LEU A 111 1.54 0.04 27.55
N TRP A 112 1.12 -1.02 28.24
CA TRP A 112 -0.14 -1.72 27.94
C TRP A 112 -1.31 -1.01 28.60
N THR A 113 -2.43 -0.92 27.89
CA THR A 113 -3.63 -0.24 28.38
C THR A 113 -4.38 -1.14 29.34
N TYR A 114 -4.70 -0.64 30.53
CA TYR A 114 -5.57 -1.30 31.48
C TYR A 114 -7.02 -0.93 31.15
N VAL A 115 -7.84 -1.94 30.84
CA VAL A 115 -9.23 -1.75 30.41
C VAL A 115 -10.15 -2.48 31.36
N LYS A 116 -11.18 -1.77 31.83
CA LYS A 116 -12.32 -2.35 32.50
C LYS A 116 -13.56 -2.11 31.65
N ASN A 117 -14.21 -3.17 31.18
CA ASN A 117 -15.41 -3.03 30.36
C ASN A 117 -16.67 -2.88 31.24
N ASP A 118 -17.80 -2.56 30.61
CA ASP A 118 -19.09 -2.39 31.29
C ASP A 118 -19.62 -3.70 31.91
N ALA A 119 -19.18 -4.86 31.40
CA ALA A 119 -19.48 -6.17 31.97
C ALA A 119 -18.68 -6.46 33.26
N GLY A 120 -17.72 -5.60 33.60
CA GLY A 120 -16.85 -5.75 34.76
C GLY A 120 -15.59 -6.57 34.51
N ASP A 121 -15.36 -7.07 33.29
CA ASP A 121 -14.12 -7.73 32.92
C ASP A 121 -12.96 -6.72 32.91
N VAL A 122 -11.81 -7.19 33.38
CA VAL A 122 -10.58 -6.43 33.41
C VAL A 122 -9.53 -7.16 32.58
N PHE A 123 -8.90 -6.45 31.66
CA PHE A 123 -7.82 -6.98 30.85
C PHE A 123 -6.77 -5.92 30.54
N LEU A 124 -5.55 -6.40 30.25
CA LEU A 124 -4.48 -5.58 29.70
C LEU A 124 -4.45 -5.77 28.20
N SER A 125 -4.48 -4.66 27.45
CA SER A 125 -4.36 -4.67 26.00
C SER A 125 -3.00 -4.13 25.59
N PRO A 126 -2.22 -4.86 24.78
CA PRO A 126 -1.02 -4.31 24.17
C PRO A 126 -1.40 -3.13 23.28
N GLN A 127 -0.46 -2.19 23.10
CA GLN A 127 -0.64 -1.11 22.14
C GLN A 127 -0.59 -1.65 20.72
N VAL A 128 -1.47 -1.13 19.87
CA VAL A 128 -1.39 -1.36 18.42
C VAL A 128 -0.56 -0.23 17.84
N ALA A 129 0.54 -0.57 17.16
CA ALA A 129 1.37 0.40 16.47
C ALA A 129 0.52 1.21 15.46
N LEU A 130 0.69 2.54 15.45
CA LEU A 130 0.14 3.38 14.39
C LEU A 130 0.76 2.97 13.06
N ASP A 131 -0.05 3.12 12.02
CA ASP A 131 0.42 3.13 10.66
C ASP A 131 1.51 4.19 10.44
N PRO A 132 2.66 3.85 9.82
CA PRO A 132 3.68 4.82 9.47
C PRO A 132 3.13 6.07 8.74
N LEU A 133 2.13 5.90 7.88
CA LEU A 133 1.51 7.00 7.14
C LEU A 133 0.82 8.03 8.08
N VAL A 134 0.30 7.58 9.22
CA VAL A 134 -0.30 8.48 10.23
C VAL A 134 0.75 9.38 10.89
N GLN A 135 2.00 8.92 10.97
CA GLN A 135 3.08 9.73 11.54
C GLN A 135 3.47 10.90 10.62
N ASN A 136 3.28 10.71 9.32
CA ASN A 136 3.74 11.61 8.27
C ASN A 136 2.68 12.61 7.79
N VAL A 137 1.44 12.54 8.27
CA VAL A 137 0.38 13.46 7.85
C VAL A 137 0.71 14.91 8.21
N GLN A 138 0.52 15.80 7.24
CA GLN A 138 0.76 17.23 7.32
C GLN A 138 -0.50 18.04 7.02
N ALA A 139 -0.47 19.32 7.36
CA ALA A 139 -1.57 20.23 7.03
C ALA A 139 -1.72 20.33 5.50
N ASN A 140 -2.97 20.45 5.05
CA ASN A 140 -3.44 20.42 3.66
C ASN A 140 -3.39 19.03 2.98
N ASP A 141 -3.03 17.97 3.69
CA ASP A 141 -3.12 16.62 3.13
C ASP A 141 -4.57 16.23 2.93
N ARG A 142 -4.89 15.80 1.69
CA ARG A 142 -6.17 15.22 1.33
C ARG A 142 -6.09 13.71 1.30
N ALA A 143 -6.92 13.06 2.10
CA ALA A 143 -6.84 11.64 2.31
C ALA A 143 -8.18 11.04 2.75
N LEU A 144 -8.25 9.72 2.69
CA LEU A 144 -9.28 8.96 3.38
C LEU A 144 -8.77 8.63 4.79
N PHE A 145 -9.46 9.15 5.80
CA PHE A 145 -9.07 9.07 7.20
C PHE A 145 -9.93 8.05 7.95
N PHE A 146 -9.27 7.25 8.78
CA PHE A 146 -9.89 6.23 9.63
C PHE A 146 -9.59 6.54 11.09
N VAL A 147 -10.64 6.82 11.84
CA VAL A 147 -10.57 7.21 13.24
C VAL A 147 -11.26 6.14 14.08
N ARG A 148 -10.69 5.85 15.24
CA ARG A 148 -11.30 5.01 16.27
C ARG A 148 -11.19 5.71 17.62
N TYR A 149 -12.01 5.32 18.59
CA TYR A 149 -11.77 5.76 19.96
C TYR A 149 -10.53 5.09 20.53
N TYR A 150 -9.75 5.84 21.29
CA TYR A 150 -8.65 5.30 22.08
C TYR A 150 -9.20 4.29 23.08
N LEU A 151 -8.54 3.14 23.21
CA LEU A 151 -9.05 2.06 24.04
C LEU A 151 -9.18 2.52 25.50
N GLY A 152 -10.34 2.29 26.12
CA GLY A 152 -10.61 2.75 27.49
C GLY A 152 -10.97 4.24 27.61
N SER A 153 -11.19 4.94 26.50
CA SER A 153 -11.60 6.35 26.49
C SER A 153 -12.52 6.67 25.30
N ASN A 154 -13.05 7.89 25.26
CA ASN A 154 -13.80 8.45 24.14
C ASN A 154 -12.96 9.43 23.30
N ILE A 155 -11.63 9.48 23.52
CA ILE A 155 -10.73 10.32 22.72
C ILE A 155 -10.66 9.77 21.29
N PRO A 156 -11.07 10.53 20.25
CA PRO A 156 -10.96 10.08 18.87
C PRO A 156 -9.50 10.11 18.41
N VAL A 157 -8.97 8.98 17.96
CA VAL A 157 -7.58 8.83 17.50
C VAL A 157 -7.53 8.43 16.04
N LEU A 158 -6.77 9.19 15.25
CA LEU A 158 -6.42 8.83 13.89
C LEU A 158 -5.48 7.61 13.92
N TYR A 159 -5.89 6.51 13.28
CA TYR A 159 -5.11 5.26 13.36
C TYR A 159 -4.73 4.66 12.00
N ARG A 160 -5.43 5.01 10.92
CA ARG A 160 -5.06 4.69 9.53
C ARG A 160 -5.37 5.85 8.60
N VAL A 161 -4.58 5.98 7.54
CA VAL A 161 -4.74 6.99 6.48
C VAL A 161 -4.48 6.32 5.13
N ARG A 162 -5.26 6.69 4.12
CA ARG A 162 -5.04 6.28 2.73
C ARG A 162 -4.93 7.52 1.85
N VAL A 163 -3.90 7.57 1.01
CA VAL A 163 -3.57 8.71 0.15
C VAL A 163 -3.50 8.33 -1.33
N GLY A 164 -3.64 9.32 -2.22
CA GLY A 164 -3.46 9.15 -3.66
C GLY A 164 -4.43 8.14 -4.30
N LYS A 165 -3.94 7.40 -5.29
CA LYS A 165 -4.74 6.43 -6.06
C LYS A 165 -5.42 5.37 -5.18
N ARG A 166 -4.72 4.83 -4.18
CA ARG A 166 -5.32 3.85 -3.27
C ARG A 166 -6.48 4.42 -2.46
N ALA A 167 -6.39 5.70 -2.06
CA ALA A 167 -7.52 6.37 -1.43
C ALA A 167 -8.69 6.49 -2.41
N ALA A 168 -8.43 6.83 -3.67
CA ALA A 168 -9.46 6.88 -4.71
C ALA A 168 -10.13 5.52 -4.92
N ASP A 169 -9.35 4.44 -5.02
CA ASP A 169 -9.86 3.07 -5.17
C ASP A 169 -10.73 2.67 -3.95
N ASP A 170 -10.24 2.91 -2.73
CA ASP A 170 -11.00 2.64 -1.49
C ASP A 170 -12.27 3.52 -1.42
N LEU A 171 -12.21 4.78 -1.87
CA LEU A 171 -13.36 5.69 -1.93
C LEU A 171 -14.45 5.20 -2.88
N GLU A 172 -14.09 4.66 -4.04
CA GLU A 172 -15.06 4.08 -4.96
C GLU A 172 -15.83 2.93 -4.31
N LEU A 173 -15.12 2.04 -3.61
CA LEU A 173 -15.73 0.93 -2.87
C LEU A 173 -16.65 1.43 -1.74
N LEU A 174 -16.22 2.46 -1.00
CA LEU A 174 -17.03 3.05 0.08
C LEU A 174 -18.26 3.81 -0.46
N ARG A 175 -18.15 4.51 -1.59
CA ARG A 175 -19.27 5.15 -2.28
C ARG A 175 -20.25 4.11 -2.81
N ALA A 176 -19.75 3.01 -3.40
CA ALA A 176 -20.57 1.90 -3.85
C ALA A 176 -21.35 1.25 -2.69
N LYS A 177 -20.69 1.02 -1.55
CA LYS A 177 -21.36 0.60 -0.31
C LYS A 177 -22.46 1.58 0.10
N LYS A 178 -22.14 2.87 0.18
CA LYS A 178 -23.08 3.92 0.60
C LYS A 178 -24.31 3.98 -0.32
N ALA A 179 -24.11 3.82 -1.63
CA ALA A 179 -25.17 3.78 -2.63
C ALA A 179 -26.02 2.48 -2.52
N ALA A 180 -25.40 1.35 -2.21
CA ALA A 180 -26.08 0.08 -2.04
C ALA A 180 -26.89 -0.02 -0.72
N GLY A 181 -26.57 0.81 0.27
CA GLY A 181 -27.34 0.97 1.52
C GLY A 181 -27.21 -0.21 2.48
N THR A 182 -27.88 -1.32 2.21
CA THR A 182 -27.96 -2.50 3.10
C THR A 182 -26.91 -3.57 2.81
N VAL A 183 -26.16 -3.44 1.71
CA VAL A 183 -25.12 -4.41 1.33
C VAL A 183 -23.87 -4.20 2.20
N SER A 184 -23.32 -5.29 2.70
CA SER A 184 -22.09 -5.25 3.51
C SER A 184 -20.88 -4.83 2.68
N LEU A 185 -19.88 -4.19 3.30
CA LEU A 185 -18.68 -3.74 2.58
C LEU A 185 -17.91 -4.94 2.01
N GLU A 186 -17.86 -6.02 2.78
CA GLU A 186 -17.34 -7.33 2.43
C GLU A 186 -17.88 -7.80 1.08
N SER A 187 -19.20 -7.66 0.87
CA SER A 187 -19.86 -8.11 -0.35
C SER A 187 -19.51 -7.21 -1.54
N VAL A 188 -19.43 -5.89 -1.31
CA VAL A 188 -19.03 -4.92 -2.35
C VAL A 188 -17.59 -5.16 -2.79
N VAL A 189 -16.66 -5.31 -1.83
CA VAL A 189 -15.25 -5.61 -2.09
C VAL A 189 -15.12 -6.93 -2.85
N LYS A 190 -15.78 -8.00 -2.37
CA LYS A 190 -15.75 -9.29 -3.06
C LYS A 190 -16.29 -9.23 -4.49
N GLN A 191 -17.34 -8.46 -4.75
CA GLN A 191 -17.86 -8.27 -6.10
C GLN A 191 -16.91 -7.45 -6.99
N ALA A 192 -16.18 -6.49 -6.43
CA ALA A 192 -15.14 -5.76 -7.14
C ALA A 192 -13.96 -6.69 -7.48
N ASP A 193 -13.48 -7.48 -6.50
CA ASP A 193 -12.40 -8.44 -6.69
C ASP A 193 -12.74 -9.50 -7.75
N MET A 194 -13.97 -10.05 -7.71
CA MET A 194 -14.41 -11.01 -8.73
C MET A 194 -14.43 -10.40 -10.14
N ARG A 195 -14.91 -9.16 -10.28
CA ARG A 195 -14.89 -8.45 -11.57
C ARG A 195 -13.48 -8.16 -12.04
N GLN A 196 -12.59 -7.79 -11.12
CA GLN A 196 -11.17 -7.56 -11.40
C GLN A 196 -10.48 -8.85 -11.85
N LEU A 197 -10.70 -9.97 -11.16
CA LEU A 197 -10.17 -11.28 -11.55
C LEU A 197 -10.69 -11.74 -12.92
N GLU A 198 -11.98 -11.53 -13.21
CA GLU A 198 -12.54 -11.82 -14.52
C GLU A 198 -11.92 -10.96 -15.62
N PHE A 199 -11.69 -9.68 -15.33
CA PHE A 199 -11.03 -8.75 -16.24
C PHE A 199 -9.58 -9.16 -16.48
N GLU A 200 -8.81 -9.44 -15.43
CA GLU A 200 -7.43 -9.92 -15.52
C GLU A 200 -7.32 -11.25 -16.27
N ALA A 201 -8.27 -12.17 -16.07
CA ALA A 201 -8.31 -13.44 -16.80
C ALA A 201 -8.56 -13.21 -18.31
N ARG A 202 -9.44 -12.26 -18.66
CA ARG A 202 -9.66 -11.86 -20.06
C ARG A 202 -8.43 -11.20 -20.65
N GLU A 203 -7.82 -10.26 -19.93
CA GLU A 203 -6.59 -9.60 -20.35
C GLU A 203 -5.42 -10.57 -20.52
N ALA A 204 -5.28 -11.55 -19.62
CA ALA A 204 -4.25 -12.58 -19.72
C ALA A 204 -4.49 -13.51 -20.93
N ALA A 205 -5.75 -13.83 -21.22
CA ALA A 205 -6.11 -14.61 -22.41
C ALA A 205 -5.80 -13.83 -23.70
N GLU A 206 -6.16 -12.55 -23.76
CA GLU A 206 -5.81 -11.66 -24.87
C GLU A 206 -4.29 -11.50 -25.02
N PHE A 207 -3.60 -11.28 -23.90
CA PHE A 207 -2.14 -11.15 -23.86
C PHE A 207 -1.45 -12.37 -24.48
N ARG A 208 -1.92 -13.57 -24.17
CA ARG A 208 -1.36 -14.82 -24.70
C ARG A 208 -1.45 -14.90 -26.22
N VAL A 209 -2.54 -14.38 -26.82
CA VAL A 209 -2.67 -14.30 -28.28
C VAL A 209 -1.58 -13.40 -28.87
N PHE A 210 -1.37 -12.22 -28.29
CA PHE A 210 -0.33 -11.30 -28.73
C PHE A 210 1.08 -11.85 -28.53
N GLU A 211 1.33 -12.55 -27.42
CA GLU A 211 2.62 -13.19 -27.14
C GLU A 211 2.94 -14.30 -28.16
N ASP A 212 1.97 -15.17 -28.45
CA ASP A 212 2.12 -16.22 -29.47
C ASP A 212 2.36 -15.63 -30.87
N GLU A 213 1.67 -14.55 -31.23
CA GLU A 213 1.88 -13.83 -32.49
C GLU A 213 3.26 -13.18 -32.56
N TYR A 214 3.72 -12.53 -31.49
CA TYR A 214 5.05 -11.96 -31.41
C TYR A 214 6.13 -13.02 -31.72
N TYR A 215 6.08 -14.17 -31.06
CA TYR A 215 7.04 -15.25 -31.29
C TYR A 215 6.95 -15.86 -32.70
N LYS A 216 5.77 -15.86 -33.34
CA LYS A 216 5.63 -16.24 -34.76
C LYS A 216 6.30 -15.21 -35.67
N ILE A 217 6.09 -13.91 -35.42
CA ILE A 217 6.68 -12.83 -36.22
C ILE A 217 8.21 -12.86 -36.15
N LEU A 218 8.79 -13.11 -34.97
CA LEU A 218 10.25 -13.21 -34.80
C LEU A 218 10.92 -14.28 -35.68
N ARG A 219 10.17 -15.29 -36.14
CA ARG A 219 10.71 -16.35 -37.02
C ARG A 219 10.78 -15.93 -38.49
N ILE A 220 10.13 -14.84 -38.89
CA ILE A 220 10.11 -14.36 -40.28
C ILE A 220 11.48 -13.82 -40.66
N LYS A 221 12.15 -14.40 -41.66
CA LYS A 221 13.51 -14.01 -42.06
C LYS A 221 13.59 -12.63 -42.73
N ASP A 222 12.53 -12.23 -43.41
CA ASP A 222 12.45 -10.93 -44.08
C ASP A 222 12.31 -9.81 -43.05
N LEU A 223 13.26 -8.87 -43.07
CA LEU A 223 13.30 -7.77 -42.09
C LEU A 223 12.21 -6.73 -42.33
N GLU A 224 11.79 -6.47 -43.58
CA GLU A 224 10.75 -5.47 -43.83
C GLU A 224 9.38 -6.00 -43.43
N ILE A 225 9.09 -7.26 -43.78
CA ILE A 225 7.86 -7.94 -43.38
C ILE A 225 7.79 -8.05 -41.86
N ARG A 226 8.88 -8.51 -41.21
CA ARG A 226 8.94 -8.59 -39.75
C ARG A 226 8.70 -7.23 -39.10
N ARG A 227 9.31 -6.16 -39.62
CA ARG A 227 9.19 -4.80 -39.07
C ARG A 227 7.75 -4.30 -39.18
N SER A 228 7.12 -4.51 -40.33
CA SER A 228 5.71 -4.14 -40.55
C SER A 228 4.79 -4.84 -39.56
N LEU A 229 4.92 -6.15 -39.41
CA LEU A 229 4.08 -6.96 -38.52
C LEU A 229 4.30 -6.62 -37.03
N LEU A 230 5.53 -6.30 -36.62
CA LEU A 230 5.80 -5.86 -35.26
C LEU A 230 5.19 -4.48 -34.95
N ASN A 231 5.20 -3.54 -35.90
CA ASN A 231 4.51 -2.25 -35.72
C ASN A 231 2.98 -2.44 -35.67
N ASP A 232 2.43 -3.30 -36.52
CA ASP A 232 0.99 -3.64 -36.48
C ASP A 232 0.59 -4.26 -35.13
N LEU A 233 1.42 -5.16 -34.58
CA LEU A 233 1.18 -5.79 -33.29
C LEU A 233 1.12 -4.77 -32.15
N ILE A 234 1.98 -3.75 -32.16
CA ILE A 234 1.93 -2.64 -31.19
C ILE A 234 0.57 -1.93 -31.23
N VAL A 235 0.09 -1.59 -32.43
CA VAL A 235 -1.18 -0.87 -32.61
C VAL A 235 -2.36 -1.73 -32.17
N ARG A 236 -2.35 -3.03 -32.51
CA ARG A 236 -3.42 -3.97 -32.09
C ARG A 236 -3.45 -4.21 -30.58
N MET A 237 -2.32 -4.07 -29.88
CA MET A 237 -2.28 -4.08 -28.42
C MET A 237 -2.81 -2.78 -27.79
N GLY A 238 -3.11 -1.75 -28.59
CA GLY A 238 -3.65 -0.47 -28.14
C GLY A 238 -2.59 0.58 -27.77
N PHE A 239 -1.33 0.38 -28.17
CA PHE A 239 -0.26 1.34 -27.89
C PHE A 239 -0.01 2.28 -29.07
N GLU A 240 0.34 3.53 -28.74
CA GLU A 240 0.78 4.52 -29.71
C GLU A 240 2.30 4.50 -29.81
N GLY A 241 2.82 3.96 -30.91
CA GLY A 241 4.26 3.99 -31.20
C GLY A 241 5.10 3.07 -30.30
N ARG A 242 6.39 3.39 -30.18
CA ARG A 242 7.36 2.54 -29.46
C ARG A 242 7.38 2.85 -27.98
N TRP A 243 7.72 1.84 -27.20
CA TRP A 243 7.87 1.96 -25.76
C TRP A 243 8.98 2.94 -25.39
N SER A 244 8.68 3.80 -24.41
CA SER A 244 9.55 4.82 -23.86
C SER A 244 9.66 4.63 -22.35
N TYR A 245 10.89 4.63 -21.83
CA TYR A 245 11.13 4.56 -20.39
C TYR A 245 10.55 5.77 -19.65
N TYR A 246 10.56 6.95 -20.26
CA TYR A 246 10.05 8.17 -19.61
C TYR A 246 8.54 8.10 -19.42
N ASP A 247 7.82 7.64 -20.44
CA ASP A 247 6.36 7.49 -20.40
C ASP A 247 5.96 6.37 -19.41
N PHE A 248 6.74 5.28 -19.38
CA PHE A 248 6.58 4.24 -18.38
C PHE A 248 6.79 4.78 -16.96
N LYS A 249 7.87 5.54 -16.75
CA LYS A 249 8.19 6.14 -15.45
C LYS A 249 7.07 7.08 -15.00
N GLU A 250 6.52 7.88 -15.89
CA GLU A 250 5.41 8.78 -15.57
C GLU A 250 4.17 8.00 -15.11
N ARG A 251 3.73 7.00 -15.88
CA ARG A 251 2.61 6.13 -15.48
C ARG A 251 2.87 5.38 -14.17
N TYR A 252 4.10 4.90 -13.97
CA TYR A 252 4.49 4.20 -12.74
C TYR A 252 4.46 5.14 -11.53
N LEU A 253 4.93 6.37 -11.67
CA LEU A 253 4.89 7.38 -10.60
C LEU A 253 3.47 7.87 -10.33
N GLU A 254 2.60 7.95 -11.33
CA GLU A 254 1.19 8.26 -11.11
C GLU A 254 0.51 7.15 -10.28
N ALA A 255 0.81 5.89 -10.60
CA ALA A 255 0.22 4.74 -9.90
C ALA A 255 0.81 4.51 -8.50
N HIS A 256 2.11 4.77 -8.30
CA HIS A 256 2.85 4.33 -7.11
C HIS A 256 3.64 5.45 -6.39
N GLY A 257 3.79 6.62 -7.00
CA GLY A 257 4.72 7.66 -6.57
C GLY A 257 4.43 8.29 -5.20
N ALA A 258 3.19 8.21 -4.71
CA ALA A 258 2.84 8.66 -3.35
C ALA A 258 3.45 7.78 -2.24
N TYR A 259 4.05 6.63 -2.59
CA TYR A 259 4.56 5.62 -1.65
C TYR A 259 6.07 5.39 -1.73
N LEU A 260 6.77 6.05 -2.66
CA LEU A 260 8.21 5.92 -2.78
C LEU A 260 8.88 6.75 -1.67
N GLU A 261 9.29 6.11 -0.56
CA GLU A 261 9.99 6.77 0.54
C GLU A 261 11.51 6.83 0.28
N GLY A 262 12.14 7.99 0.52
CA GLY A 262 13.60 8.13 0.54
C GLY A 262 14.32 7.57 -0.69
N SER A 263 15.25 6.62 -0.50
CA SER A 263 16.01 5.97 -1.58
C SER A 263 15.16 5.19 -2.57
N GLU A 264 13.87 4.94 -2.29
CA GLU A 264 12.95 4.27 -3.20
C GLU A 264 12.45 5.17 -4.34
N ALA A 265 12.70 6.48 -4.31
CA ALA A 265 12.54 7.32 -5.50
C ALA A 265 13.49 6.88 -6.66
N GLN A 266 14.54 6.10 -6.36
CA GLN A 266 15.38 5.40 -7.35
C GLN A 266 14.85 4.00 -7.72
N ALA A 267 13.71 3.56 -7.17
CA ALA A 267 13.16 2.20 -7.33
C ALA A 267 12.13 2.06 -8.47
N VAL A 268 11.97 3.09 -9.33
CA VAL A 268 11.21 2.88 -10.57
C VAL A 268 11.95 1.80 -11.39
N PRO A 269 11.29 0.68 -11.72
CA PRO A 269 11.93 -0.39 -12.49
C PRO A 269 12.51 0.15 -13.79
N SER A 270 13.67 -0.34 -14.21
CA SER A 270 14.24 0.04 -15.50
C SER A 270 13.42 -0.45 -16.70
N ALA A 271 12.54 -1.42 -16.48
CA ALA A 271 11.62 -1.97 -17.47
C ALA A 271 10.38 -2.58 -16.81
N PRO A 272 9.26 -2.68 -17.54
CA PRO A 272 8.07 -3.43 -17.13
C PRO A 272 8.40 -4.91 -16.92
N THR A 273 7.77 -5.52 -15.91
CA THR A 273 8.05 -6.91 -15.49
C THR A 273 7.04 -7.93 -16.01
N GLY A 274 5.90 -7.49 -16.53
CA GLY A 274 4.85 -8.40 -17.02
C GLY A 274 3.82 -7.73 -17.92
N GLY A 275 2.90 -8.56 -18.44
CA GLY A 275 1.75 -8.13 -19.24
C GLY A 275 2.08 -7.52 -20.60
N LYS A 276 1.07 -6.86 -21.18
CA LYS A 276 1.14 -6.21 -22.50
C LYS A 276 2.26 -5.16 -22.57
N GLU A 277 2.56 -4.45 -21.47
CA GLU A 277 3.62 -3.43 -21.44
C GLU A 277 5.03 -4.02 -21.55
N LYS A 278 5.28 -5.20 -20.96
CA LYS A 278 6.54 -5.93 -21.18
C LYS A 278 6.70 -6.33 -22.65
N LEU A 279 5.65 -6.90 -23.24
CA LEU A 279 5.67 -7.30 -24.64
C LEU A 279 5.87 -6.09 -25.58
N TRP A 280 5.27 -4.94 -25.26
CA TRP A 280 5.50 -3.69 -25.98
C TRP A 280 6.96 -3.22 -25.91
N ASN A 281 7.59 -3.30 -24.73
CA ASN A 281 9.02 -3.03 -24.57
C ASN A 281 9.87 -4.00 -25.41
N ASP A 282 9.60 -5.31 -25.34
CA ASP A 282 10.33 -6.34 -26.09
C ASP A 282 10.24 -6.10 -27.62
N ILE A 283 9.03 -5.85 -28.13
CA ILE A 283 8.82 -5.52 -29.55
C ILE A 283 9.59 -4.24 -29.94
N SER A 284 9.54 -3.22 -29.09
CA SER A 284 10.21 -1.93 -29.36
C SER A 284 11.72 -2.09 -29.41
N GLN A 285 12.30 -2.94 -28.54
CA GLN A 285 13.72 -3.28 -28.58
C GLN A 285 14.09 -4.04 -29.86
N GLU A 286 13.26 -4.98 -30.30
CA GLU A 286 13.49 -5.70 -31.56
C GLU A 286 13.43 -4.75 -32.77
N LEU A 287 12.44 -3.86 -32.82
CA LEU A 287 12.35 -2.82 -33.86
C LEU A 287 13.59 -1.90 -33.86
N ASN A 288 14.10 -1.52 -32.69
CA ASN A 288 15.33 -0.73 -32.58
C ASN A 288 16.55 -1.48 -33.14
N LYS A 289 16.69 -2.79 -32.84
CA LYS A 289 17.76 -3.63 -33.41
C LYS A 289 17.66 -3.68 -34.94
N MET A 290 16.45 -3.81 -35.48
CA MET A 290 16.22 -3.85 -36.93
C MET A 290 16.59 -2.52 -37.61
N ASP A 291 16.27 -1.38 -36.99
CA ASP A 291 16.66 -0.07 -37.52
C ASP A 291 18.19 0.09 -37.58
N VAL A 292 18.92 -0.42 -36.58
CA VAL A 292 20.39 -0.43 -36.57
C VAL A 292 20.94 -1.27 -37.73
N ILE A 293 20.37 -2.47 -37.95
CA ILE A 293 20.77 -3.35 -39.06
C ILE A 293 20.49 -2.69 -40.42
N GLN A 294 19.33 -2.06 -40.60
CA GLN A 294 18.98 -1.35 -41.84
C GLN A 294 19.92 -0.17 -42.09
N LYS A 295 20.22 0.65 -41.06
CA LYS A 295 21.19 1.75 -41.16
C LYS A 295 22.58 1.26 -41.51
N ALA A 296 23.02 0.12 -40.96
CA ALA A 296 24.31 -0.47 -41.30
C ALA A 296 24.36 -0.96 -42.76
N ARG A 297 23.30 -1.60 -43.24
CA ARG A 297 23.20 -2.04 -44.65
C ARG A 297 23.20 -0.86 -45.63
N ALA A 298 22.49 0.22 -45.30
CA ALA A 298 22.44 1.42 -46.12
C ALA A 298 23.77 2.20 -46.19
N ARG A 299 24.69 1.99 -45.24
CA ARG A 299 26.04 2.59 -45.26
C ARG A 299 27.07 1.77 -46.04
N ASN A 300 26.78 0.50 -46.29
CA ASN A 300 27.68 -0.45 -46.96
C ASN A 300 27.30 -0.68 -48.44
N ASN A 301 26.20 -0.10 -48.90
CA ASN A 301 25.80 0.01 -50.30
C ASN A 301 26.09 1.41 -50.80
#